data_AF-A0A958QVR3-F1
#
_entry.id   AF-A0A958QVR3-F1
#
_cell.length_a   1.000
_cell.length_b   1.000
_cell.length_c   1.000
_cell.angle_alpha   90.00
_cell.angle_beta   90.00
_cell.angle_gamma   90.00
#
_symmetry.space_group_name_H-M   'P 1'
#
loop_
_entity.id
_entity.type
_entity.pdbx_description
1 polymer ?
#
loop_
_entity_poly.entity_id
_entity_poly.type
_entity_poly.pdbx_seq_one_letter_code
_entity_poly.pdbx_strand_id
1 'polypeptide(L)'
;MTDGDGKLESLRRATEVGEYEAVRYLRQVQDVVDAREVRVHELQESLGQLRRRVAMLKGEGTRQALQQGGGAASEHTFAKRLAGDIAVLERELDERIRELRAAELRLRAAEDDVTSARIERKKIEKLIANRQDIARRAGEAREELASDERAGLKKRDL
;
A
#
# COMPACT_ATOMS: atom_id res chain seq x y z
N MET A 1 11.42 13.20 37.02
CA MET A 1 10.57 12.42 36.09
C MET A 1 10.08 11.21 36.84
N THR A 2 8.78 10.91 36.79
CA THR A 2 8.24 9.70 37.43
C THR A 2 8.41 8.50 36.49
N ASP A 3 8.52 7.27 37.01
CA ASP A 3 8.66 6.05 36.19
C ASP A 3 7.56 5.88 35.13
N GLY A 4 6.39 6.50 35.33
CA GLY A 4 5.30 6.53 34.35
C GLY A 4 5.56 7.41 33.12
N ASP A 5 6.34 8.49 33.26
CA ASP A 5 6.62 9.41 32.15
C ASP A 5 7.61 8.80 31.16
N GLY A 6 8.64 8.11 31.66
CA GLY A 6 9.59 7.38 30.83
C GLY A 6 8.95 6.22 30.05
N LYS A 7 7.96 5.55 30.63
CA LYS A 7 7.20 4.49 29.95
C LYS A 7 6.34 5.03 28.81
N LEU A 8 5.63 6.14 29.02
CA LEU A 8 4.82 6.74 27.96
C LEU A 8 5.67 7.29 26.81
N GLU A 9 6.81 7.89 27.10
CA GLU A 9 7.74 8.35 26.07
C GLU A 9 8.34 7.17 25.28
N SER A 10 8.63 6.05 25.95
CA SER A 10 9.08 4.82 25.28
C SER A 10 8.00 4.25 24.37
N LEU A 11 6.73 4.23 24.83
CA LEU A 11 5.59 3.80 24.01
C LEU A 11 5.36 4.71 22.80
N ARG A 12 5.50 6.03 22.98
CA ARG A 12 5.40 6.99 21.87
C ARG A 12 6.43 6.68 20.79
N ARG A 13 7.71 6.54 21.16
CA ARG A 13 8.77 6.19 20.21
C ARG A 13 8.50 4.85 19.51
N ALA A 14 8.03 3.85 20.25
CA ALA A 14 7.68 2.56 19.66
C ALA A 14 6.55 2.69 18.63
N THR A 15 5.52 3.51 18.89
CA THR A 15 4.44 3.75 17.92
C THR A 15 4.88 4.58 16.71
N GLU A 16 5.80 5.54 16.88
CA GLU A 16 6.39 6.31 15.78
C GLU A 16 7.22 5.41 14.85
N VAL A 17 8.02 4.50 15.42
CA VAL A 17 8.77 3.49 14.66
C VAL A 17 7.82 2.53 13.94
N GLY A 18 6.79 2.03 14.63
CA GLY A 18 5.80 1.13 14.02
C GLY A 18 5.05 1.77 12.84
N GLU A 19 4.65 3.04 12.95
CA GLU A 19 4.04 3.77 11.83
C GLU A 19 5.03 3.92 10.66
N TYR A 20 6.28 4.28 10.96
CA TYR A 20 7.31 4.40 9.93
C TYR A 20 7.55 3.08 9.17
N GLU A 21 7.64 1.97 9.89
CA GLU A 21 7.82 0.64 9.31
C GLU A 21 6.61 0.23 8.47
N ALA A 22 5.38 0.47 8.94
CA ALA A 22 4.16 0.19 8.18
C ALA A 22 4.10 1.00 6.88
N VAL A 23 4.43 2.30 6.92
CA VAL A 23 4.46 3.17 5.73
C VAL A 23 5.55 2.72 4.75
N ARG A 24 6.72 2.34 5.26
CA ARG A 24 7.80 1.82 4.43
C ARG A 24 7.38 0.52 3.73
N TYR A 25 6.75 -0.39 4.46
CA TYR A 25 6.26 -1.65 3.91
C TYR A 25 5.16 -1.43 2.86
N LEU A 26 4.20 -0.54 3.14
CA LEU A 26 3.17 -0.15 2.18
C LEU A 26 3.78 0.30 0.84
N ARG A 27 4.81 1.15 0.89
CA ARG A 27 5.50 1.61 -0.32
C ARG A 27 6.14 0.46 -1.10
N GLN A 28 6.79 -0.49 -0.42
CA GLN A 28 7.38 -1.65 -1.08
C GLN A 28 6.32 -2.52 -1.77
N VAL A 29 5.16 -2.69 -1.15
CA VAL A 29 4.05 -3.45 -1.74
C VAL A 29 3.49 -2.70 -2.95
N GLN A 30 3.37 -1.37 -2.87
CA GLN A 30 2.91 -0.54 -3.98
C GLN A 30 3.84 -0.63 -5.20
N ASP A 31 5.16 -0.54 -5.00
CA ASP A 31 6.14 -0.71 -6.08
C ASP A 31 5.98 -2.08 -6.80
N VAL A 32 5.62 -3.13 -6.05
CA VAL A 32 5.36 -4.47 -6.60
C VAL A 32 4.05 -4.53 -7.38
N VAL A 33 2.99 -3.86 -6.90
CA VAL A 33 1.71 -3.76 -7.62
C VAL A 33 1.92 -3.02 -8.94
N ASP A 34 2.55 -1.85 -8.92
CA ASP A 34 2.81 -1.03 -10.10
C ASP A 34 3.59 -1.82 -11.17
N ALA A 35 4.65 -2.52 -10.75
CA ALA A 35 5.43 -3.37 -11.67
C ALA A 35 4.60 -4.51 -12.29
N ARG A 36 3.66 -5.10 -11.54
CA ARG A 36 2.77 -6.16 -12.03
C ARG A 36 1.70 -5.61 -12.97
N GLU A 37 1.15 -4.44 -12.67
CA GLU A 37 0.19 -3.76 -13.55
C GLU A 37 0.81 -3.47 -14.91
N VAL A 38 2.02 -2.90 -14.93
CA VAL A 38 2.78 -2.66 -16.17
C VAL A 38 2.94 -3.96 -16.96
N ARG A 39 3.35 -5.05 -16.31
CA ARG A 39 3.52 -6.34 -16.99
C ARG A 39 2.22 -6.90 -17.57
N VAL A 40 1.11 -6.77 -16.85
CA VAL A 40 -0.23 -7.16 -17.34
C VAL A 40 -0.59 -6.34 -18.57
N HIS A 41 -0.38 -5.03 -18.54
CA HIS A 41 -0.63 -4.15 -19.69
C HIS A 41 0.22 -4.52 -20.92
N GLU A 42 1.53 -4.73 -20.75
CA GLU A 42 2.42 -5.16 -21.84
C GLU A 42 1.94 -6.47 -22.52
N LEU A 43 1.49 -7.43 -21.72
CA LEU A 43 0.97 -8.71 -22.22
C LEU A 43 -0.35 -8.53 -22.95
N GLN A 44 -1.26 -7.68 -22.45
CA GLN A 44 -2.51 -7.35 -23.14
C GLN A 44 -2.27 -6.67 -24.49
N GLU A 45 -1.33 -5.72 -24.55
CA GLU A 45 -0.95 -5.06 -25.80
C GLU A 45 -0.36 -6.05 -26.81
N SER A 46 0.57 -6.89 -26.37
CA SER A 46 1.21 -7.93 -27.18
C SER A 46 0.17 -8.91 -27.74
N LEU A 47 -0.76 -9.38 -26.91
CA LEU A 47 -1.88 -10.21 -27.33
C LEU A 47 -2.78 -9.51 -28.35
N GLY A 48 -3.07 -8.22 -28.12
CA GLY A 48 -3.83 -7.39 -29.06
C GLY A 48 -3.16 -7.31 -30.43
N GLN A 49 -1.85 -7.11 -30.48
CA GLN A 49 -1.07 -7.07 -31.72
C GLN A 49 -1.09 -8.41 -32.45
N LEU A 50 -0.87 -9.52 -31.73
CA LEU A 50 -0.89 -10.86 -32.32
C LEU A 50 -2.27 -11.23 -32.86
N ARG A 51 -3.35 -10.94 -32.12
CA ARG A 51 -4.73 -11.16 -32.57
C ARG A 51 -5.04 -10.38 -33.84
N ARG A 52 -4.63 -9.11 -33.94
CA ARG A 52 -4.77 -8.31 -35.17
C ARG A 52 -4.00 -8.92 -36.34
N ARG A 53 -2.77 -9.39 -36.10
CA ARG A 53 -1.96 -10.05 -37.14
C ARG A 53 -2.63 -11.32 -37.65
N VAL A 54 -3.15 -12.16 -36.76
CA VAL A 54 -3.89 -13.38 -37.15
C VAL A 54 -5.15 -13.03 -37.94
N ALA A 55 -5.89 -11.99 -37.57
CA ALA A 55 -7.07 -11.55 -38.30
C ALA A 55 -6.72 -11.09 -39.73
N MET A 56 -5.64 -10.32 -39.91
CA MET A 56 -5.15 -9.92 -41.24
C MET A 56 -4.78 -11.11 -42.11
N LEU A 57 -4.06 -12.10 -41.57
CA LEU A 57 -3.64 -13.28 -42.31
C LEU A 57 -4.84 -14.11 -42.78
N LYS A 58 -5.85 -14.28 -41.93
CA LYS A 58 -7.08 -15.00 -42.28
C LYS A 58 -7.97 -14.27 -43.30
N GLY A 59 -7.95 -12.93 -43.32
CA GLY A 59 -8.78 -12.12 -44.22
C GLY A 59 -8.11 -11.81 -45.56
N GLU A 60 -7.04 -11.01 -45.51
CA GLU A 60 -6.39 -10.43 -46.70
C GLU A 60 -5.17 -11.24 -47.15
N GLY A 61 -4.34 -11.72 -46.21
CA GLY A 61 -3.10 -12.42 -46.52
C GLY A 61 -3.33 -13.72 -47.29
N THR A 62 -4.32 -14.52 -46.86
CA THR A 62 -4.70 -15.76 -47.56
C THR A 62 -5.21 -15.48 -48.99
N ARG A 63 -5.95 -14.39 -49.17
CA ARG A 63 -6.53 -14.00 -50.47
C ARG A 63 -5.45 -13.49 -51.44
N GLN A 64 -4.51 -12.69 -50.95
CA GLN A 64 -3.36 -12.22 -51.73
C GLN A 64 -2.39 -13.36 -52.06
N ALA A 65 -2.11 -14.27 -51.12
CA ALA A 65 -1.28 -15.43 -51.37
C ALA A 65 -1.85 -16.32 -52.50
N LEU A 66 -3.16 -16.57 -52.49
CA LEU A 66 -3.86 -17.29 -53.55
C LEU A 66 -3.78 -16.56 -54.91
N GLN A 67 -3.88 -15.24 -54.93
CA GLN A 67 -3.77 -14.44 -56.17
C GLN A 67 -2.36 -14.41 -56.75
N GLN A 68 -1.33 -14.47 -55.91
CA GLN A 68 0.08 -14.42 -56.33
C GLN A 68 0.68 -15.81 -56.63
N GLY A 69 -0.13 -16.88 -56.63
CA GLY A 69 0.35 -18.26 -56.81
C GLY A 69 1.11 -18.81 -55.61
N GLY A 70 1.08 -18.12 -54.46
CA GLY A 70 1.60 -18.60 -53.19
C GLY A 70 0.71 -19.67 -52.57
N GLY A 71 1.30 -20.57 -51.79
CA GLY A 71 0.56 -21.67 -51.16
C GLY A 71 -0.26 -21.22 -49.95
N ALA A 72 -1.59 -21.22 -50.05
CA ALA A 72 -2.48 -20.97 -48.90
C ALA A 72 -2.20 -21.88 -47.67
N ALA A 73 -1.58 -23.04 -47.89
CA ALA A 73 -1.17 -23.95 -46.83
C ALA A 73 -0.05 -23.38 -45.92
N SER A 74 0.88 -22.56 -46.45
CA SER A 74 1.95 -21.96 -45.64
C SER A 74 1.40 -20.85 -44.73
N GLU A 75 0.51 -20.02 -45.26
CA GLU A 75 -0.22 -19.00 -44.49
C GLU A 75 -1.06 -19.62 -43.39
N HIS A 76 -1.78 -20.71 -43.70
CA HIS A 76 -2.57 -21.43 -42.70
C HIS A 76 -1.68 -22.03 -41.58
N THR A 77 -0.52 -22.59 -41.94
CA THR A 77 0.44 -23.14 -40.97
C THR A 77 1.01 -22.06 -40.06
N PHE A 78 1.36 -20.90 -40.63
CA PHE A 78 1.84 -19.75 -39.87
C PHE A 78 0.76 -19.17 -38.95
N ALA A 79 -0.48 -19.03 -39.43
CA ALA A 79 -1.61 -18.61 -38.59
C ALA A 79 -1.88 -19.59 -37.43
N LYS A 80 -1.72 -20.91 -37.67
CA LYS A 80 -1.84 -21.93 -36.62
C LYS A 80 -0.74 -21.80 -35.57
N ARG A 81 0.50 -21.49 -35.98
CA ARG A 81 1.61 -21.23 -35.05
C ARG A 81 1.32 -20.00 -34.18
N LEU A 82 0.90 -18.90 -34.78
CA LEU A 82 0.53 -17.68 -34.06
C LEU A 82 -0.63 -17.91 -33.08
N ALA A 83 -1.62 -18.74 -33.45
CA ALA A 83 -2.69 -19.11 -32.52
C ALA A 83 -2.16 -19.89 -31.31
N GLY A 84 -1.14 -20.73 -31.49
CA GLY A 84 -0.42 -21.39 -30.40
C GLY A 84 0.30 -20.38 -29.49
N ASP A 85 1.01 -19.41 -30.07
CA ASP A 85 1.71 -18.36 -29.32
C ASP A 85 0.72 -17.49 -28.52
N ILE A 86 -0.44 -17.15 -29.10
CA ILE A 86 -1.54 -16.46 -28.41
C ILE A 86 -2.00 -17.27 -27.21
N ALA A 87 -2.25 -18.57 -27.36
CA ALA A 87 -2.73 -19.42 -26.27
C ALA A 87 -1.69 -19.58 -25.14
N VAL A 88 -0.40 -19.44 -25.44
CA VAL A 88 0.66 -19.40 -24.41
C VAL A 88 0.63 -18.06 -23.67
N LEU A 89 0.57 -16.94 -24.39
CA LEU A 89 0.53 -15.60 -23.80
C LEU A 89 -0.76 -15.34 -23.01
N GLU A 90 -1.90 -15.90 -23.44
CA GLU A 90 -3.16 -15.83 -22.67
C GLU A 90 -3.02 -16.53 -21.32
N ARG A 91 -2.37 -17.70 -21.28
CA ARG A 91 -2.09 -18.41 -20.03
C ARG A 91 -1.14 -17.63 -19.13
N GLU A 92 -0.09 -17.04 -19.70
CA GLU A 92 0.81 -16.15 -18.96
C GLU A 92 0.06 -14.93 -18.40
N LEU A 93 -0.78 -14.29 -19.22
CA LEU A 93 -1.60 -13.15 -18.79
C LEU A 93 -2.53 -13.52 -17.63
N ASP A 94 -3.21 -14.67 -17.71
CA ASP A 94 -4.10 -15.15 -16.65
C ASP A 94 -3.35 -15.44 -15.34
N GLU A 95 -2.11 -15.91 -15.42
CA GLU A 95 -1.23 -16.08 -14.27
C GLU A 95 -0.81 -14.72 -13.68
N ARG A 96 -0.35 -13.78 -14.52
CA ARG A 96 0.03 -12.43 -14.07
C ARG A 96 -1.13 -11.63 -13.49
N ILE A 97 -2.35 -11.79 -14.01
CA ILE A 97 -3.56 -11.19 -13.43
C ILE A 97 -3.82 -11.78 -12.04
N ARG A 98 -3.67 -13.10 -11.85
CA ARG A 98 -3.83 -13.72 -10.54
C ARG A 98 -2.77 -13.23 -9.54
N GLU A 99 -1.53 -13.09 -9.98
CA GLU A 99 -0.45 -12.52 -9.17
C GLU A 99 -0.71 -11.05 -8.82
N LEU A 100 -1.19 -10.24 -9.77
CA LEU A 100 -1.57 -8.84 -9.54
C LEU A 100 -2.66 -8.75 -8.47
N ARG A 101 -3.76 -9.50 -8.62
CA ARG A 101 -4.84 -9.56 -7.61
C ARG A 101 -4.33 -9.94 -6.23
N ALA A 102 -3.41 -10.91 -6.15
CA ALA A 102 -2.80 -11.29 -4.88
C ALA A 102 -1.90 -10.18 -4.29
N ALA A 103 -1.25 -9.36 -5.13
CA ALA A 103 -0.50 -8.19 -4.67
C ALA A 103 -1.44 -7.06 -4.21
N GLU A 104 -2.52 -6.80 -4.92
CA GLU A 104 -3.55 -5.82 -4.53
C GLU A 104 -4.18 -6.16 -3.17
N LEU A 105 -4.44 -7.45 -2.90
CA LEU A 105 -4.92 -7.89 -1.59
C LEU A 105 -3.91 -7.61 -0.48
N ARG A 106 -2.61 -7.80 -0.75
CA ARG A 106 -1.55 -7.44 0.20
C ARG A 106 -1.42 -5.92 0.37
N LEU A 107 -1.65 -5.15 -0.68
CA LEU A 107 -1.65 -3.69 -0.63
C LEU A 107 -2.72 -3.20 0.34
N ARG A 108 -3.96 -3.71 0.21
CA ARG A 108 -5.05 -3.39 1.14
C ARG A 108 -4.72 -3.73 2.59
N ALA A 109 -4.14 -4.91 2.83
CA ALA A 109 -3.71 -5.27 4.18
C ALA A 109 -2.65 -4.30 4.73
N ALA A 110 -1.69 -3.88 3.91
CA ALA A 110 -0.68 -2.88 4.30
C ALA A 110 -1.29 -1.49 4.56
N GLU A 111 -2.32 -1.09 3.81
CA GLU A 111 -3.08 0.15 4.06
C GLU A 111 -3.81 0.11 5.41
N ASP A 112 -4.42 -1.04 5.74
CA ASP A 112 -5.07 -1.30 7.02
C ASP A 112 -4.06 -1.27 8.18
N ASP A 113 -2.86 -1.82 7.98
CA ASP A 113 -1.77 -1.80 8.97
C ASP A 113 -1.29 -0.37 9.25
N VAL A 114 -1.10 0.46 8.21
CA VAL A 114 -0.75 1.89 8.37
C VAL A 114 -1.85 2.63 9.13
N THR A 115 -3.11 2.37 8.79
CA THR A 115 -4.26 2.97 9.47
C THR A 115 -4.28 2.59 10.95
N SER A 116 -4.05 1.31 11.25
CA SER A 116 -3.99 0.78 12.61
C SER A 116 -2.84 1.40 13.40
N ALA A 117 -1.64 1.50 12.82
CA ALA A 117 -0.48 2.13 13.45
C ALA A 117 -0.75 3.62 13.79
N ARG A 118 -1.40 4.36 12.88
CA ARG A 118 -1.81 5.75 13.11
C ARG A 118 -2.82 5.89 14.24
N ILE A 119 -3.76 4.96 14.34
CA ILE A 119 -4.73 4.94 15.44
C ILE A 119 -4.02 4.72 16.77
N GLU A 120 -3.11 3.75 16.86
CA GLU A 120 -2.34 3.48 18.08
C GLU A 120 -1.48 4.67 18.50
N ARG A 121 -0.78 5.30 17.55
CA ARG A 121 -0.03 6.54 17.82
C ARG A 121 -0.92 7.62 18.42
N LYS A 122 -2.08 7.89 17.83
CA LYS A 122 -3.05 8.88 18.35
C LYS A 122 -3.55 8.53 19.75
N LYS A 123 -3.72 7.25 20.08
CA LYS A 123 -4.09 6.82 21.44
C LYS A 123 -2.99 7.17 22.44
N ILE A 124 -1.73 6.88 22.11
CA ILE A 124 -0.59 7.21 22.99
C ILE A 124 -0.42 8.72 23.15
N GLU A 125 -0.54 9.50 22.07
CA GLU A 125 -0.49 10.97 22.12
C GLU A 125 -1.56 11.55 23.06
N LYS A 126 -2.80 11.02 23.01
CA LYS A 126 -3.87 11.42 23.94
C LYS A 126 -3.56 11.06 25.39
N LEU A 127 -2.97 9.89 25.65
CA LEU A 127 -2.58 9.49 27.00
C LEU A 127 -1.51 10.41 27.58
N ILE A 128 -0.53 10.82 26.76
CA ILE A 128 0.51 11.77 27.15
C ILE A 128 -0.10 13.14 27.46
N ALA A 129 -0.95 13.68 26.57
CA ALA A 129 -1.61 14.95 26.77
C ALA A 129 -2.45 14.97 28.05
N ASN A 130 -3.26 13.92 28.27
CA ASN A 130 -4.06 13.79 29.49
C ASN A 130 -3.18 13.77 30.76
N ARG A 131 -2.03 13.10 30.73
CA ARG A 131 -1.12 13.06 31.88
C ARG A 131 -0.47 14.41 32.15
N GLN A 132 -0.09 15.14 31.09
CA GLN A 132 0.43 16.50 31.21
C GLN A 132 -0.62 17.46 31.80
N ASP A 133 -1.87 17.35 31.36
CA ASP A 133 -2.98 18.13 31.91
C ASP A 133 -3.24 17.83 33.38
N ILE A 134 -3.22 16.56 33.79
CA ILE A 134 -3.36 16.17 35.19
C ILE A 134 -2.20 16.73 36.03
N ALA A 135 -0.97 16.60 35.54
CA ALA A 135 0.22 17.13 36.22
C ALA A 135 0.16 18.65 36.38
N ARG A 136 -0.30 19.37 35.34
CA ARG A 136 -0.51 20.82 35.38
C ARG A 136 -1.54 21.21 36.43
N ARG A 137 -2.73 20.61 36.42
CA ARG A 137 -3.79 20.90 37.41
C ARG A 137 -3.34 20.57 38.84
N ALA A 138 -2.59 19.49 39.03
CA ALA A 138 -2.04 19.14 40.33
C ALA A 138 -0.97 20.14 40.81
N GLY A 139 -0.19 20.71 39.89
CA GLY A 139 0.74 21.81 40.17
C GLY A 139 0.00 23.08 40.59
N GLU A 140 -0.99 23.51 39.81
CA GLU A 140 -1.84 24.67 40.09
C GLU A 140 -2.50 24.55 41.47
N ALA A 141 -3.10 23.39 41.78
CA ALA A 141 -3.73 23.14 43.08
C ALA A 141 -2.73 23.18 44.26
N ARG A 142 -1.48 22.71 44.06
CA ARG A 142 -0.44 22.78 45.11
C ARG A 142 0.03 24.20 45.35
N GLU A 143 0.16 25.00 44.29
CA GLU A 143 0.52 26.41 44.40
C GLU A 143 -0.57 27.22 45.10
N GLU A 144 -1.84 26.95 44.79
CA GLU A 144 -3.00 27.55 45.47
C GLU A 144 -2.98 27.22 46.98
N LEU A 145 -2.84 25.95 47.35
CA LEU A 145 -2.73 25.54 48.75
C LEU A 145 -1.55 26.19 49.47
N ALA A 146 -0.37 26.24 48.84
CA ALA A 146 0.80 26.89 49.43
C ALA A 146 0.62 28.40 49.61
N SER A 147 -0.12 29.06 48.70
CA SER A 147 -0.48 30.47 48.81
C SER A 147 -1.44 30.71 49.98
N ASP A 148 -2.48 29.87 50.11
CA ASP A 148 -3.45 29.94 51.20
C ASP A 148 -2.81 29.69 52.57
N GLU A 149 -1.92 28.71 52.68
CA GLU A 149 -1.16 28.44 53.91
C GLU A 149 -0.31 29.63 54.32
N ARG A 150 0.40 30.27 53.37
CA ARG A 150 1.19 31.48 53.63
C ARG A 150 0.32 32.67 54.05
N ALA A 151 -0.85 32.84 53.44
CA ALA A 151 -1.79 33.90 53.81
C ALA A 151 -2.41 33.66 55.20
N GLY A 152 -2.70 32.40 55.54
CA GLY A 152 -3.19 31.99 56.85
C GLY A 152 -2.18 32.17 57.98
N LEU A 153 -0.90 31.88 57.73
CA LEU A 153 0.19 32.12 58.69
C LEU A 153 0.38 33.61 58.98
N LYS A 154 0.41 34.46 57.94
CA LYS A 154 0.50 35.93 58.12
C LYS A 154 -0.63 36.54 58.94
N LYS A 155 -1.83 35.94 58.94
CA LYS A 155 -2.97 36.38 59.77
C LYS A 155 -2.86 35.95 61.23
N ARG A 156 -2.04 34.94 61.57
CA ARG A 156 -1.83 34.47 62.95
C ARG A 156 -0.70 35.20 63.67
N ASP A 157 0.19 35.84 62.92
CA ASP A 157 1.33 36.61 63.43
C ASP A 157 1.01 38.12 63.67
N LEU A 158 -0.26 38.52 63.48
CA LEU A 158 -0.81 39.86 63.77
C LEU A 158 -1.77 39.79 64.96
#